data_AF-A0A1G4P3T1-F1
#
_entry.id   AF-A0A1G4P3T1-F1
#
_cell.length_a   1.000
_cell.length_b   1.000
_cell.length_c   1.000
_cell.angle_alpha   90.00
_cell.angle_beta   90.00
_cell.angle_gamma   90.00
#
_symmetry.space_group_name_H-M   'P 1'
#
loop_
_entity.id
_entity.type
_entity.pdbx_description
1 polymer ?
#
loop_
_entity_poly.entity_id
_entity_poly.type
_entity_poly.pdbx_seq_one_letter_code
_entity_poly.pdbx_strand_id
1 'polypeptide(L)'
;MIKTIKKFAVVTVCLFALVAFAGCAEESKVDESADTADITAEWTFDHAVSGGEDVPRYSNTSDKDLPHFSTDGETFTFNIVPDKTYTGRIEDNGDGTYTLINPNNEDKTISAKITGNSLTITINEENSVTFVVKE
;
A
#
# COMPACT_ATOMS: atom_id res chain seq x y z
N MET A 1 23.91 -9.94 37.70
CA MET A 1 23.54 -9.66 36.29
C MET A 1 22.20 -10.33 36.01
N ILE A 2 21.11 -9.59 36.12
CA ILE A 2 19.76 -10.09 35.83
C ILE A 2 19.39 -9.53 34.46
N LYS A 3 19.33 -10.42 33.46
CA LYS A 3 18.85 -10.09 32.11
C LYS A 3 17.35 -9.83 32.20
N THR A 4 16.96 -8.56 32.17
CA THR A 4 15.56 -8.17 32.00
C THR A 4 15.13 -8.54 30.58
N ILE A 5 14.42 -9.67 30.46
CA ILE A 5 13.71 -10.07 29.26
C ILE A 5 12.60 -9.03 29.05
N LYS A 6 12.83 -8.10 28.12
CA LYS A 6 11.77 -7.23 27.62
C LYS A 6 10.73 -8.13 26.96
N LYS A 7 9.51 -8.08 27.50
CA LYS A 7 8.34 -8.72 26.92
C LYS A 7 8.19 -8.17 25.50
N PHE A 8 8.56 -8.97 24.50
CA PHE A 8 8.13 -8.73 23.13
C PHE A 8 6.61 -8.87 23.17
N ALA A 9 5.92 -7.73 23.26
CA ALA A 9 4.56 -7.64 22.81
C ALA A 9 4.62 -7.94 21.32
N VAL A 10 4.49 -9.22 21.00
CA VAL A 10 4.12 -9.70 19.68
C VAL A 10 2.79 -9.02 19.39
N VAL A 11 2.85 -7.83 18.78
CA VAL A 11 1.72 -7.27 18.07
C VAL A 11 1.63 -8.12 16.83
N THR A 12 1.03 -9.29 17.01
CA THR A 12 0.48 -10.10 15.94
C THR A 12 -0.46 -9.16 15.20
N VAL A 13 0.02 -8.58 14.10
CA VAL A 13 -0.83 -7.98 13.09
C VAL A 13 -1.67 -9.17 12.60
N CYS A 14 -2.82 -9.37 13.23
CA CYS A 14 -3.79 -10.37 12.84
C CYS A 14 -4.37 -9.96 11.49
N LEU A 15 -3.63 -10.23 10.41
CA LEU A 15 -4.19 -10.38 9.08
C LEU A 15 -4.69 -11.83 8.92
N PHE A 16 -5.51 -12.28 9.87
CA PHE A 16 -6.23 -13.55 9.80
C PHE A 16 -7.66 -13.26 9.33
N ALA A 17 -7.82 -13.01 8.04
CA ALA A 17 -9.13 -13.04 7.38
C ALA A 17 -9.01 -13.33 5.87
N LEU A 18 -8.04 -14.16 5.47
CA LEU A 18 -7.94 -14.65 4.10
C LEU A 18 -8.81 -15.91 3.97
N VAL A 19 -10.10 -15.73 3.67
CA VAL A 19 -10.99 -16.83 3.32
C VAL A 19 -11.45 -16.66 1.88
N ALA A 20 -11.19 -17.72 1.12
CA ALA A 20 -11.26 -17.86 -0.32
C ALA A 20 -12.64 -17.57 -0.94
N PHE A 21 -12.62 -16.92 -2.10
CA PHE A 21 -13.55 -17.22 -3.18
C PHE A 21 -12.86 -17.07 -4.54
N ALA A 22 -13.11 -18.05 -5.41
CA ALA A 22 -12.70 -18.08 -6.80
C ALA A 22 -13.43 -16.99 -7.59
N GLY A 23 -12.91 -15.77 -7.55
CA GLY A 23 -13.16 -14.77 -8.59
C GLY A 23 -12.13 -14.99 -9.69
N CYS A 24 -12.54 -14.96 -10.96
CA CYS A 24 -11.60 -14.92 -12.08
C CYS A 24 -10.57 -13.83 -11.78
N ALA A 25 -9.28 -14.18 -11.74
CA ALA A 25 -8.23 -13.18 -11.64
C ALA A 25 -8.39 -12.24 -12.84
N GLU A 26 -8.73 -10.98 -12.59
CA GLU A 26 -8.65 -9.95 -13.64
C GLU A 26 -7.18 -9.84 -14.05
N GLU A 27 -6.93 -9.77 -15.36
CA GLU A 27 -5.58 -9.57 -15.89
C GLU A 27 -5.08 -8.19 -15.43
N SER A 28 -3.85 -8.14 -14.94
CA SER A 28 -3.21 -6.89 -14.49
C SER A 28 -3.18 -5.86 -15.62
N LYS A 29 -3.46 -4.61 -15.28
CA LYS A 29 -3.47 -3.45 -16.18
C LYS A 29 -2.19 -2.59 -16.07
N VAL A 30 -1.15 -3.12 -15.42
CA VAL A 30 0.13 -2.43 -15.31
C VAL A 30 0.76 -2.30 -16.69
N ASP A 31 1.09 -1.06 -17.06
CA ASP A 31 1.87 -0.68 -18.22
C ASP A 31 3.07 0.16 -17.76
N GLU A 32 4.20 -0.50 -17.59
CA GLU A 32 5.47 0.15 -17.22
C GLU A 32 6.06 0.99 -18.36
N SER A 33 5.57 0.82 -19.60
CA SER A 33 6.06 1.56 -20.77
C SER A 33 5.31 2.87 -21.02
N ALA A 34 4.20 3.09 -20.33
CA ALA A 34 3.47 4.35 -20.34
C ALA A 34 4.29 5.50 -19.77
N ASP A 35 3.84 6.74 -20.01
CA ASP A 35 4.39 7.91 -19.33
C ASP A 35 4.22 7.76 -17.81
N THR A 36 5.27 8.09 -17.05
CA THR A 36 5.22 8.02 -15.58
C THR A 36 4.12 8.92 -15.04
N ALA A 37 3.16 8.30 -14.35
CA ALA A 37 2.05 9.00 -13.73
C ALA A 37 2.50 9.92 -12.58
N ASP A 38 1.71 10.96 -12.31
CA ASP A 38 1.90 11.81 -11.13
C ASP A 38 1.43 11.05 -9.88
N ILE A 39 2.10 11.21 -8.74
CA ILE A 39 1.67 10.62 -7.46
C ILE A 39 0.24 11.04 -7.09
N THR A 40 -0.17 12.23 -7.51
CA THR A 40 -1.51 12.79 -7.28
C THR A 40 -2.59 12.29 -8.25
N ALA A 41 -2.27 11.35 -9.15
CA ALA A 41 -3.24 10.74 -10.03
C ALA A 41 -4.40 10.06 -9.27
N GLU A 42 -5.53 9.88 -9.95
CA GLU A 42 -6.58 9.00 -9.44
C GLU A 42 -6.14 7.54 -9.64
N TRP A 43 -6.09 6.77 -8.57
CA TRP A 43 -5.64 5.38 -8.57
C TRP A 43 -6.83 4.42 -8.45
N THR A 44 -6.75 3.27 -9.13
CA THR A 44 -7.65 2.12 -8.93
C THR A 44 -6.83 0.87 -8.62
N PHE A 45 -7.41 -0.07 -7.88
CA PHE A 45 -6.73 -1.31 -7.49
C PHE A 45 -6.43 -2.18 -8.72
N ASP A 46 -5.24 -2.78 -8.74
CA ASP A 46 -4.86 -3.79 -9.72
C ASP A 46 -4.69 -5.16 -9.07
N HIS A 47 -3.67 -5.33 -8.22
CA HIS A 47 -3.42 -6.56 -7.47
C HIS A 47 -2.76 -6.28 -6.12
N ALA A 48 -2.74 -7.28 -5.25
CA ALA A 48 -2.00 -7.24 -4.00
C ALA A 48 -1.23 -8.55 -3.82
N VAL A 49 -0.07 -8.45 -3.18
CA VAL A 49 0.78 -9.59 -2.82
C VAL A 49 0.82 -9.69 -1.30
N SER A 50 0.61 -10.88 -0.75
CA SER A 50 0.81 -11.16 0.67
C SER A 50 1.53 -12.49 0.87
N GLY A 51 2.63 -12.46 1.62
CA GLY A 51 3.50 -13.63 1.78
C GLY A 51 4.14 -14.08 0.47
N GLY A 52 4.31 -13.15 -0.49
CA GLY A 52 4.85 -13.44 -1.82
C GLY A 52 3.84 -14.05 -2.81
N GLU A 53 2.56 -14.18 -2.44
CA GLU A 53 1.51 -14.72 -3.31
C GLU A 53 0.47 -13.65 -3.64
N ASP A 54 -0.07 -13.69 -4.86
CA ASP A 54 -1.19 -12.82 -5.25
C ASP A 54 -2.43 -13.12 -4.40
N VAL A 55 -3.04 -12.07 -3.85
CA VAL A 55 -4.26 -12.15 -3.06
C VAL A 55 -5.38 -11.35 -3.71
N PRO A 56 -6.62 -11.87 -3.68
CA PRO A 56 -7.75 -11.19 -4.28
C PRO A 56 -8.07 -9.89 -3.54
N ARG A 57 -8.63 -8.92 -4.27
CA ARG A 57 -9.26 -7.74 -3.66
C ARG A 57 -10.40 -8.18 -2.75
N TYR A 58 -10.48 -7.62 -1.55
CA TYR A 58 -11.64 -7.81 -0.70
C TYR A 58 -12.88 -7.16 -1.34
N SER A 59 -13.98 -7.92 -1.47
CA SER A 59 -15.21 -7.49 -2.12
C SER A 59 -15.91 -6.30 -1.47
N ASN A 60 -15.55 -5.96 -0.23
CA ASN A 60 -16.08 -4.80 0.50
C ASN A 60 -15.16 -3.58 0.46
N THR A 61 -14.02 -3.66 -0.25
CA THR A 61 -13.16 -2.51 -0.49
C THR A 61 -13.56 -1.82 -1.79
N SER A 62 -13.63 -0.49 -1.77
CA SER A 62 -13.97 0.31 -2.95
C SER A 62 -12.89 1.35 -3.22
N ASP A 63 -12.90 1.97 -4.41
CA ASP A 63 -11.84 2.91 -4.80
C ASP A 63 -11.73 4.13 -3.87
N LYS A 64 -12.82 4.48 -3.17
CA LYS A 64 -12.81 5.52 -2.13
C LYS A 64 -11.86 5.21 -0.95
N ASP A 65 -11.49 3.94 -0.78
CA ASP A 65 -10.68 3.44 0.34
C ASP A 65 -9.19 3.28 -0.02
N LEU A 66 -8.84 3.50 -1.28
CA LEU A 66 -7.47 3.44 -1.81
C LEU A 66 -6.61 4.60 -1.29
N PRO A 67 -5.29 4.58 -1.54
CA PRO A 67 -4.44 5.74 -1.32
C PRO A 67 -4.91 6.96 -2.09
N HIS A 68 -5.12 8.04 -1.33
CA HIS A 68 -5.33 9.39 -1.81
C HIS A 68 -4.14 10.23 -1.38
N PHE A 69 -3.58 10.97 -2.31
CA PHE A 69 -2.48 11.90 -2.08
C PHE A 69 -3.01 13.33 -2.15
N SER A 70 -2.48 14.21 -1.30
CA SER A 70 -2.83 15.62 -1.37
C SER A 70 -2.41 16.21 -2.71
N THR A 71 -3.07 17.29 -3.14
CA THR A 71 -2.80 17.93 -4.44
C THR A 71 -1.39 18.48 -4.58
N ASP A 72 -0.70 18.72 -3.47
CA ASP A 72 0.71 19.11 -3.42
C ASP A 72 1.69 17.92 -3.36
N GLY A 73 1.17 16.69 -3.27
CA GLY A 73 1.98 15.48 -3.17
C GLY A 73 2.72 15.33 -1.83
N GLU A 74 2.41 16.12 -0.80
CA GLU A 74 3.17 16.11 0.47
C GLU A 74 2.59 15.16 1.53
N THR A 75 1.31 14.79 1.40
CA THR A 75 0.61 13.95 2.38
C THR A 75 -0.21 12.87 1.72
N PHE A 76 -0.43 11.78 2.47
CA PHE A 76 -1.26 10.67 2.01
C PHE A 76 -2.36 10.35 3.02
N THR A 77 -3.43 9.73 2.52
CA THR A 77 -4.48 9.10 3.33
C THR A 77 -4.93 7.80 2.65
N PHE A 78 -5.02 6.70 3.39
CA PHE A 78 -5.64 5.46 2.88
C PHE A 78 -6.45 4.73 3.96
N ASN A 79 -7.50 4.03 3.53
CA ASN A 79 -8.44 3.29 4.38
C ASN A 79 -8.44 1.80 4.02
N ILE A 80 -7.25 1.20 3.91
CA ILE A 80 -7.08 -0.21 3.52
C ILE A 80 -7.58 -1.20 4.58
N VAL A 81 -7.76 -0.75 5.83
CA VAL A 81 -8.35 -1.54 6.92
C VAL A 81 -9.68 -0.89 7.28
N PRO A 82 -10.80 -1.65 7.32
CA PRO A 82 -12.08 -1.13 7.77
C PRO A 82 -11.95 -0.38 9.09
N ASP A 83 -12.59 0.79 9.15
CA ASP A 83 -12.61 1.67 10.34
C ASP A 83 -11.25 2.20 10.80
N LYS A 84 -10.21 2.11 9.96
CA LYS A 84 -8.89 2.66 10.25
C LYS A 84 -8.34 3.48 9.09
N THR A 85 -8.18 4.77 9.36
CA THR A 85 -7.52 5.71 8.46
C THR A 85 -6.03 5.79 8.77
N TYR A 86 -5.22 5.59 7.76
CA TYR A 86 -3.79 5.85 7.80
C TYR A 86 -3.55 7.17 7.08
N THR A 87 -2.88 8.11 7.75
CA THR A 87 -2.46 9.38 7.16
C THR A 87 -1.01 9.64 7.52
N GLY A 88 -0.31 10.43 6.72
CA GLY A 88 1.08 10.77 6.97
C GLY A 88 1.69 11.67 5.92
N ARG A 89 3.02 11.77 5.96
CA ARG A 89 3.81 12.60 5.05
C ARG A 89 4.45 11.74 3.97
N ILE A 90 4.70 12.36 2.83
CA ILE A 90 5.46 11.79 1.72
C ILE A 90 6.80 12.49 1.66
N GLU A 91 7.86 11.70 1.53
CA GLU A 91 9.18 12.18 1.17
C GLU A 91 9.49 11.66 -0.24
N ASP A 92 9.64 12.58 -1.19
CA ASP A 92 10.06 12.26 -2.57
C ASP A 92 11.58 12.07 -2.60
N ASN A 93 12.03 10.90 -3.07
CA ASN A 93 13.45 10.57 -3.18
C ASN A 93 14.08 11.05 -4.49
N GLY A 94 13.30 11.61 -5.42
CA GLY A 94 13.76 12.19 -6.69
C GLY A 94 14.06 11.17 -7.80
N ASP A 95 13.71 9.90 -7.59
CA ASP A 95 13.95 8.79 -8.52
C ASP A 95 12.68 7.99 -8.86
N GLY A 96 11.51 8.56 -8.59
CA GLY A 96 10.21 7.88 -8.74
C GLY A 96 9.86 6.94 -7.58
N THR A 97 10.69 6.91 -6.54
CA THR A 97 10.37 6.30 -5.25
C THR A 97 10.01 7.35 -4.20
N TYR A 98 9.15 6.95 -3.27
CA TYR A 98 8.63 7.80 -2.21
C TYR A 98 8.67 7.05 -0.89
N THR A 99 8.93 7.76 0.20
CA THR A 99 8.82 7.24 1.56
C THR A 99 7.54 7.75 2.20
N LEU A 100 6.66 6.84 2.61
CA LEU A 100 5.42 7.19 3.30
C LEU A 100 5.63 7.04 4.81
N ILE A 101 5.60 8.17 5.52
CA ILE A 101 5.87 8.25 6.96
C ILE A 101 4.56 8.44 7.71
N ASN A 102 4.16 7.43 8.49
CA ASN A 102 2.98 7.52 9.35
C ASN A 102 3.37 8.13 10.72
N PRO A 103 2.84 9.30 11.12
CA PRO A 103 3.21 9.96 12.37
C PRO A 103 2.77 9.19 13.62
N ASN A 104 1.79 8.29 13.51
CA ASN A 104 1.35 7.44 14.61
C ASN A 104 2.21 6.17 14.76
N ASN A 105 3.14 5.93 13.83
CA ASN A 105 4.05 4.80 13.84
C ASN A 105 5.30 5.14 13.01
N GLU A 106 6.07 6.13 13.48
CA GLU A 106 7.26 6.65 12.76
C GLU A 106 8.32 5.57 12.50
N ASP A 107 8.33 4.50 13.31
CA ASP A 107 9.23 3.34 13.14
C ASP A 107 8.82 2.43 11.97
N LYS A 108 7.64 2.64 11.37
CA LYS A 108 7.17 1.92 10.20
C LYS A 108 7.08 2.84 8.99
N THR A 109 8.18 2.95 8.28
CA THR A 109 8.20 3.47 6.92
C THR A 109 7.72 2.39 5.96
N ILE A 110 6.88 2.78 5.01
CA ILE A 110 6.53 1.97 3.84
C ILE A 110 7.01 2.73 2.61
N SER A 111 7.50 2.01 1.61
CA SER A 111 7.92 2.64 0.36
C SER A 111 6.79 2.63 -0.66
N ALA A 112 6.77 3.64 -1.50
CA ALA A 112 5.95 3.69 -2.70
C ALA A 112 6.86 3.87 -3.92
N LYS A 113 6.47 3.30 -5.04
CA LYS A 113 7.18 3.44 -6.31
C LYS A 113 6.17 3.65 -7.42
N ILE A 114 6.44 4.63 -8.28
CA ILE A 114 5.65 4.85 -9.48
C ILE A 114 6.47 4.42 -10.69
N THR A 115 5.85 3.66 -11.60
CA THR A 115 6.47 3.22 -12.86
C THR A 115 5.39 3.11 -13.93
N GLY A 116 5.55 3.86 -15.01
CA GLY A 116 4.52 4.02 -16.04
C GLY A 116 3.19 4.43 -15.42
N ASN A 117 2.14 3.66 -15.68
CA ASN A 117 0.79 3.91 -15.15
C ASN A 117 0.53 3.35 -13.74
N SER A 118 1.54 2.82 -13.05
CA SER A 118 1.35 2.04 -11.82
C SER A 118 1.98 2.70 -10.59
N LEU A 119 1.30 2.54 -9.46
CA LEU A 119 1.79 2.87 -8.12
C LEU A 119 1.85 1.58 -7.30
N THR A 120 3.03 1.22 -6.83
CA THR A 120 3.23 0.08 -5.92
C THR A 120 3.57 0.59 -4.53
N ILE A 121 2.79 0.22 -3.52
CA ILE A 121 3.11 0.43 -2.11
C ILE A 121 3.65 -0.87 -1.52
N THR A 122 4.89 -0.83 -1.07
CA THR A 122 5.60 -1.96 -0.44
C THR A 122 5.61 -1.78 1.07
N ILE A 123 4.92 -2.68 1.77
CA ILE A 123 4.82 -2.68 3.23
C ILE A 123 6.03 -3.37 3.85
N ASN A 124 6.49 -4.44 3.20
CA ASN A 124 7.73 -5.18 3.46
C ASN A 124 8.07 -6.04 2.23
N GLU A 125 9.16 -6.80 2.30
CA GLU A 125 9.66 -7.63 1.19
C GLU A 125 8.64 -8.62 0.61
N GLU A 126 7.63 -9.03 1.38
CA GLU A 126 6.66 -10.06 1.00
C GLU A 126 5.23 -9.52 0.83
N ASN A 127 4.99 -8.24 1.12
CA ASN A 127 3.66 -7.65 1.12
C ASN A 127 3.64 -6.30 0.40
N SER A 128 2.86 -6.23 -0.68
CA SER A 128 2.68 -5.01 -1.48
C SER A 128 1.27 -4.91 -2.03
N VAL A 129 0.88 -3.69 -2.43
CA VAL A 129 -0.34 -3.43 -3.18
C VAL A 129 0.00 -2.57 -4.38
N THR A 130 -0.50 -2.97 -5.54
CA THR A 130 -0.31 -2.28 -6.80
C THR A 130 -1.63 -1.66 -7.25
N PHE A 131 -1.55 -0.41 -7.65
CA PHE A 131 -2.63 0.37 -8.22
C PHE A 131 -2.23 0.82 -9.62
N VAL A 132 -3.22 1.09 -10.45
CA VAL A 132 -3.03 1.68 -11.78
C VAL A 132 -3.81 2.98 -11.88
N VAL A 133 -3.36 3.89 -12.75
CA VAL A 133 -4.11 5.10 -13.06
C VAL A 133 -5.51 4.71 -13.51
N LYS A 134 -6.50 5.35 -12.90
CA LYS A 134 -7.90 5.18 -13.24
C LYS A 134 -8.18 5.84 -14.60
N GLU A 135 -8.72 5.05 -15.52
CA GLU A 135 -9.18 5.52 -16.85
C GLU A 135 -10.38 6.47 -16.77
#